data_AF-A0A5C3P0S4-F1
#
_entry.id   AF-A0A5C3P0S4-F1
#
_cell.length_a   1.000
_cell.length_b   1.000
_cell.length_c   1.000
_cell.angle_alpha   90.00
_cell.angle_beta   90.00
_cell.angle_gamma   90.00
#
_symmetry.space_group_name_H-M   'P 1'
#
loop_
_entity.id
_entity.type
_entity.pdbx_description
1 polymer ?
#
loop_
_entity_poly.entity_id
_entity_poly.type
_entity_poly.pdbx_seq_one_letter_code
_entity_poly.pdbx_strand_id
1 'polypeptide(L)'
;MNGRSRKPLCPGSESNTLSPPSQTRTPSTASSPFKLPRTDVILRSVDGVDFHTWKGILIEASPVFADMFAIGASTNTESESEATNSLEGTLTSKAEPPVIDFLEHSSVLDPLLRTCYPPPHTANLPSLDALKPVLAAAHKYQMEGVLEVFKKDLLEYAHITPLRVYLLAPSFDMPDVAEVAAGLFIARPNADDYVSELEELSAGSYYRLLAYRKRCTQTLADMVASKLSWLPDKEPQYQFLTCSCAREGFTVALRDSSGVQRPVSVWFWQHYLRMGALLAERPCLSVLDDPKLRDQAVKKASECGNCRSRVCDDLDAFTASLKAEVKRRLAMQGPFPTL
;
A
#
# COMPACT_ATOMS: atom_id res chain seq x y z
N MET A 1 -43.73 -47.23 9.33
CA MET A 1 -44.58 -47.42 8.13
C MET A 1 -45.03 -46.06 7.64
N ASN A 2 -44.47 -45.61 6.52
CA ASN A 2 -45.13 -44.81 5.47
C ASN A 2 -44.05 -44.36 4.49
N GLY A 3 -43.90 -45.16 3.44
CA GLY A 3 -43.05 -44.84 2.32
C GLY A 3 -43.65 -43.74 1.46
N ARG A 4 -42.79 -43.09 0.67
CA ARG A 4 -43.16 -42.54 -0.63
C ARG A 4 -41.93 -42.51 -1.53
N SER A 5 -41.95 -43.41 -2.50
CA SER A 5 -41.08 -43.45 -3.67
C SER A 5 -41.07 -42.13 -4.44
N ARG A 6 -39.90 -41.76 -4.98
CA ARG A 6 -39.80 -41.02 -6.25
C ARG A 6 -38.63 -41.55 -7.09
N LYS A 7 -39.02 -42.41 -8.04
CA LYS A 7 -38.65 -42.59 -9.46
C LYS A 7 -37.19 -42.47 -9.97
N PRO A 8 -36.87 -43.17 -11.09
CA PRO A 8 -35.52 -43.51 -11.54
C PRO A 8 -34.93 -42.53 -12.57
N LEU A 9 -33.61 -42.65 -12.74
CA LEU A 9 -32.76 -42.05 -13.78
C LEU A 9 -33.35 -42.17 -15.19
N CYS A 10 -33.32 -41.07 -15.94
CA CYS A 10 -33.27 -41.09 -17.40
C CYS A 10 -31.83 -40.84 -17.86
N PRO A 11 -31.29 -41.60 -18.83
CA PRO A 11 -30.03 -41.30 -19.49
C PRO A 11 -30.29 -40.45 -20.75
N GLY A 12 -29.44 -39.47 -21.04
CA GLY A 12 -29.50 -38.82 -22.34
C GLY A 12 -28.62 -37.60 -22.52
N SER A 13 -27.83 -37.67 -23.60
CA SER A 13 -27.23 -36.59 -24.40
C SER A 13 -25.79 -36.17 -24.05
N GLU A 14 -24.85 -36.96 -24.57
CA GLU A 14 -23.52 -36.48 -24.96
C GLU A 14 -23.68 -35.36 -26.01
N SER A 15 -23.52 -34.12 -25.58
CA SER A 15 -23.41 -32.97 -26.48
C SER A 15 -21.94 -32.78 -26.83
N ASN A 16 -21.51 -33.40 -27.93
CA ASN A 16 -20.25 -33.08 -28.61
C ASN A 16 -20.27 -31.61 -29.02
N THR A 17 -19.65 -30.76 -28.21
CA THR A 17 -19.47 -29.35 -28.52
C THR A 17 -18.14 -29.23 -29.26
N LEU A 18 -18.19 -29.29 -30.60
CA LEU A 18 -17.05 -28.92 -31.44
C LEU A 18 -16.77 -27.42 -31.21
N SER A 19 -15.66 -27.11 -30.55
CA SER A 19 -15.11 -25.75 -30.50
C SER A 19 -14.79 -25.28 -31.93
N PRO A 20 -15.15 -24.04 -32.32
CA PRO A 20 -14.76 -23.50 -33.61
C PRO A 20 -13.23 -23.29 -33.68
N PRO A 21 -12.61 -23.43 -34.86
CA PRO A 21 -11.17 -23.30 -35.01
C PRO A 21 -10.71 -21.87 -34.68
N SER A 22 -9.68 -21.79 -33.84
CA SER A 22 -8.98 -20.57 -33.44
C SER A 22 -8.57 -19.77 -34.68
N GLN A 23 -9.18 -18.61 -34.90
CA GLN A 23 -8.74 -17.67 -35.92
C GLN A 23 -7.34 -17.16 -35.54
N THR A 24 -6.34 -17.49 -36.34
CA THR A 24 -4.99 -16.93 -36.25
C THR A 24 -5.03 -15.44 -36.59
N ARG A 25 -5.31 -14.59 -35.59
CA ARG A 25 -5.14 -13.14 -35.72
C ARG A 25 -3.66 -12.89 -35.97
N THR A 26 -3.33 -12.18 -37.05
CA THR A 26 -1.99 -11.66 -37.28
C THR A 26 -1.57 -10.79 -36.10
N PRO A 27 -0.37 -10.99 -35.54
CA PRO A 27 0.13 -10.18 -34.42
C PRO A 27 0.18 -8.71 -34.80
N SER A 28 -0.15 -7.84 -33.85
CA SER A 28 -0.01 -6.38 -34.00
C SER A 28 1.29 -5.91 -33.37
N THR A 29 1.94 -4.88 -33.92
CA THR A 29 3.19 -4.36 -33.35
C THR A 29 2.92 -3.30 -32.28
N ALA A 30 3.61 -3.39 -31.15
CA ALA A 30 3.55 -2.41 -30.07
C ALA A 30 4.03 -1.01 -30.51
N SER A 31 3.59 0.01 -29.78
CA SER A 31 4.00 1.40 -30.04
C SER A 31 5.48 1.63 -29.71
N SER A 32 6.05 2.74 -30.19
CA SER A 32 7.42 3.16 -29.86
C SER A 32 7.65 3.13 -28.33
N PRO A 33 8.80 2.62 -27.84
CA PRO A 33 10.01 2.24 -28.59
C PRO A 33 10.01 0.82 -29.22
N PHE A 34 8.96 0.02 -29.04
CA PHE A 34 8.96 -1.43 -29.32
C PHE A 34 8.59 -1.84 -30.76
N LYS A 35 8.95 -1.02 -31.75
CA LYS A 35 8.60 -1.24 -33.16
C LYS A 35 9.79 -1.30 -34.11
N LEU A 36 11.01 -1.36 -33.57
CA LEU A 36 12.23 -1.25 -34.38
C LEU A 36 12.62 -2.62 -34.99
N PRO A 37 12.72 -2.77 -36.32
CA PRO A 37 13.01 -4.05 -36.98
C PRO A 37 14.48 -4.50 -36.89
N ARG A 38 15.29 -3.81 -36.08
CA ARG A 38 16.72 -4.11 -35.87
C ARG A 38 17.02 -4.78 -34.53
N THR A 39 15.99 -5.00 -33.73
CA THR A 39 16.09 -5.66 -32.42
C THR A 39 16.49 -7.12 -32.55
N ASP A 40 17.01 -7.70 -31.47
CA ASP A 40 17.55 -9.06 -31.41
C ASP A 40 16.59 -10.07 -30.75
N VAL A 41 15.42 -9.61 -30.29
CA VAL A 41 14.30 -10.46 -29.82
C VAL A 41 12.95 -9.77 -30.01
N ILE A 42 11.89 -10.57 -30.17
CA ILE A 42 10.49 -10.15 -30.14
C ILE A 42 9.82 -10.86 -28.95
N LEU A 43 9.20 -10.10 -28.05
CA LEU A 43 8.32 -10.66 -27.02
C LEU A 43 6.88 -10.53 -27.50
N ARG A 44 6.14 -11.63 -27.56
CA ARG A 44 4.74 -11.65 -27.97
C ARG A 44 3.84 -11.82 -26.76
N SER A 45 2.94 -10.87 -26.54
CA SER A 45 1.92 -10.97 -25.48
C SER A 45 0.84 -12.00 -25.82
N VAL A 46 0.09 -12.44 -24.82
CA VAL A 46 -0.99 -13.43 -25.00
C VAL A 46 -2.12 -12.94 -25.92
N ASP A 47 -2.33 -11.62 -25.98
CA ASP A 47 -3.29 -10.95 -26.89
C ASP A 47 -2.72 -10.67 -28.29
N GLY A 48 -1.52 -11.17 -28.59
CA GLY A 48 -0.91 -11.12 -29.92
C GLY A 48 -0.30 -9.76 -30.25
N VAL A 49 0.29 -9.07 -29.27
CA VAL A 49 1.07 -7.85 -29.50
C VAL A 49 2.56 -8.16 -29.45
N ASP A 50 3.28 -7.80 -30.52
CA ASP A 50 4.70 -8.01 -30.68
C ASP A 50 5.49 -6.79 -30.21
N PHE A 51 6.38 -7.01 -29.24
CA PHE A 51 7.29 -6.04 -28.66
C PHE A 51 8.71 -6.30 -29.16
N HIS A 52 9.16 -5.50 -30.12
CA HIS A 52 10.54 -5.54 -30.62
C HIS A 52 11.49 -4.97 -29.57
N THR A 53 12.38 -5.81 -29.01
CA THR A 53 13.20 -5.48 -27.84
C THR A 53 14.65 -5.98 -27.95
N TRP A 54 15.54 -5.38 -27.16
CA TRP A 54 16.94 -5.77 -27.01
C TRP A 54 17.13 -6.71 -25.83
N LYS A 55 17.71 -7.90 -26.07
CA LYS A 55 18.07 -8.86 -25.02
C LYS A 55 18.92 -8.20 -23.94
N GLY A 56 19.91 -7.40 -24.33
CA GLY A 56 20.79 -6.70 -23.37
C GLY A 56 20.04 -5.88 -22.32
N ILE A 57 19.00 -5.13 -22.71
CA ILE A 57 18.20 -4.34 -21.76
C ILE A 57 17.43 -5.26 -20.80
N LEU A 58 16.88 -6.35 -21.31
CA LEU A 58 16.11 -7.31 -20.51
C LEU A 58 16.98 -8.10 -19.54
N ILE A 59 18.20 -8.49 -19.97
CA ILE A 59 19.22 -9.15 -19.15
C ILE A 59 19.63 -8.26 -17.98
N GLU A 60 19.92 -6.99 -18.24
CA GLU A 60 20.28 -6.03 -17.20
C GLU A 60 19.12 -5.76 -16.23
N ALA A 61 17.89 -5.76 -16.72
CA ALA A 61 16.70 -5.52 -15.91
C ALA A 61 16.25 -6.74 -15.08
N SER A 62 16.65 -7.96 -15.45
CA SER A 62 16.11 -9.18 -14.87
C SER A 62 17.05 -10.38 -15.02
N PRO A 63 17.41 -11.05 -13.90
CA PRO A 63 18.16 -12.30 -13.94
C PRO A 63 17.36 -13.43 -14.60
N VAL A 64 16.02 -13.43 -14.49
CA VAL A 64 15.16 -14.43 -15.14
C VAL A 64 15.28 -14.35 -16.66
N PHE A 65 15.33 -13.14 -17.21
CA PHE A 65 15.57 -12.96 -18.65
C PHE A 65 17.00 -13.36 -19.04
N ALA A 66 18.00 -13.08 -18.19
CA ALA A 66 19.37 -13.55 -18.40
C ALA A 66 19.46 -15.07 -18.55
N ASP A 67 18.88 -15.81 -17.61
CA ASP A 67 18.84 -17.28 -17.64
C ASP A 67 18.07 -17.81 -18.85
N MET A 68 16.90 -17.21 -19.15
CA MET A 68 16.07 -17.60 -20.29
C MET A 68 16.83 -17.50 -21.62
N PHE A 69 17.59 -16.42 -21.83
CA PHE A 69 18.36 -16.25 -23.06
C PHE A 69 19.62 -17.13 -23.11
N ALA A 70 20.26 -17.38 -21.97
CA ALA A 70 21.42 -18.28 -21.90
C ALA A 70 21.05 -19.71 -22.27
N ILE A 71 19.90 -20.21 -21.78
CA ILE A 71 19.37 -21.54 -22.13
C ILE A 71 19.10 -21.64 -23.64
N GLY A 72 18.39 -20.66 -24.22
CA GLY A 72 18.09 -20.67 -25.65
C GLY A 72 19.31 -20.57 -26.57
N ALA A 73 20.42 -19.98 -26.09
CA ALA A 73 21.69 -19.98 -26.83
C ALA A 73 22.36 -21.37 -26.84
N SER A 74 22.33 -22.09 -25.72
CA SER A 74 22.96 -23.41 -25.59
C SER A 74 22.32 -24.49 -26.47
N THR A 75 21.00 -24.43 -26.67
CA THR A 75 20.27 -25.39 -27.52
C THR A 75 20.55 -25.21 -29.01
N ASN A 76 20.91 -23.99 -29.43
CA ASN A 76 21.24 -23.71 -30.83
C ASN A 76 22.66 -24.15 -31.19
N THR A 77 23.60 -24.12 -30.24
CA THR A 77 24.99 -24.56 -30.47
C THR A 77 25.16 -26.07 -30.67
N GLU A 78 24.24 -26.91 -30.18
CA GLU A 78 24.30 -28.36 -30.43
C GLU A 78 23.73 -28.75 -31.81
N SER A 79 22.89 -27.89 -32.39
CA SER A 79 22.21 -28.14 -33.68
C SER A 79 23.05 -27.73 -34.91
N GLU A 80 24.17 -27.02 -34.72
CA GLU A 80 25.06 -26.54 -35.80
C GLU A 80 26.34 -27.37 -35.96
N SER A 81 26.50 -28.49 -35.25
CA SER A 81 27.73 -29.30 -35.29
C SER A 81 27.79 -30.36 -36.42
N GLU A 82 26.86 -30.34 -37.38
CA GLU A 82 26.98 -31.10 -38.63
C GLU A 82 26.66 -30.25 -39.88
N ALA A 83 27.52 -29.29 -40.20
CA ALA A 83 27.62 -28.79 -41.57
C ALA A 83 29.07 -28.42 -41.91
N THR A 84 29.59 -29.19 -42.85
CA THR A 84 30.92 -29.17 -43.45
C THR A 84 31.45 -27.79 -43.88
N ASN A 85 32.75 -27.61 -43.70
CA ASN A 85 33.62 -26.64 -44.38
C ASN A 85 33.06 -26.08 -45.70
N SER A 86 32.77 -24.79 -45.75
CA SER A 86 32.85 -23.98 -46.97
C SER A 86 33.13 -22.53 -46.60
N LEU A 87 34.33 -22.08 -46.94
CA LEU A 87 34.68 -20.66 -47.04
C LEU A 87 33.82 -20.03 -48.14
N GLU A 88 32.87 -19.19 -47.78
CA GLU A 88 32.51 -18.01 -48.59
C GLU A 88 31.68 -17.03 -47.77
N GLY A 89 32.31 -15.90 -47.44
CA GLY A 89 31.65 -14.79 -46.77
C GLY A 89 30.60 -14.16 -47.67
N THR A 90 29.32 -14.39 -47.35
CA THR A 90 28.20 -13.61 -47.88
C THR A 90 27.32 -13.16 -46.71
N LEU A 91 27.49 -11.89 -46.33
CA LEU A 91 26.71 -11.18 -45.32
C LEU A 91 25.26 -10.92 -45.80
N THR A 92 24.43 -11.95 -46.05
CA THR A 92 23.02 -11.75 -46.41
C THR A 92 22.12 -12.93 -46.03
N SER A 93 21.87 -13.12 -44.73
CA SER A 93 20.54 -13.51 -44.26
C SER A 93 20.36 -12.87 -42.89
N LYS A 94 19.60 -11.77 -42.82
CA LYS A 94 19.25 -11.19 -41.53
C LYS A 94 18.19 -12.12 -40.94
N ALA A 95 18.62 -13.16 -40.22
CA ALA A 95 17.73 -14.06 -39.53
C ALA A 95 16.72 -13.22 -38.73
N GLU A 96 15.44 -13.52 -38.90
CA GLU A 96 14.38 -12.84 -38.19
C GLU A 96 14.61 -13.03 -36.68
N PRO A 97 14.47 -11.97 -35.86
CA PRO A 97 14.71 -12.11 -34.43
C PRO A 97 13.77 -13.16 -33.84
N PRO A 98 14.24 -14.00 -32.90
CA PRO A 98 13.43 -15.02 -32.27
C PRO A 98 12.22 -14.39 -31.57
N VAL A 99 11.06 -15.03 -31.72
CA VAL A 99 9.82 -14.66 -31.04
C VAL A 99 9.67 -15.53 -29.79
N ILE A 100 9.41 -14.90 -28.65
CA ILE A 100 9.14 -15.58 -27.38
C ILE A 100 7.72 -15.20 -26.94
N ASP A 101 6.87 -16.20 -26.77
CA ASP A 101 5.49 -16.03 -26.32
C ASP A 101 5.41 -15.88 -24.79
N PHE A 102 4.60 -14.91 -24.33
CA PHE A 102 4.35 -14.59 -22.92
C PHE A 102 2.88 -14.82 -22.58
N LEU A 103 2.61 -15.10 -21.30
CA LEU A 103 1.24 -15.29 -20.79
C LEU A 103 0.59 -13.97 -20.38
N GLU A 104 1.40 -12.93 -20.24
CA GLU A 104 1.01 -11.59 -19.87
C GLU A 104 0.36 -10.86 -21.05
N HIS A 105 -0.69 -10.10 -20.75
CA HIS A 105 -1.35 -9.23 -21.71
C HIS A 105 -0.47 -8.02 -22.07
N SER A 106 -0.67 -7.45 -23.24
CA SER A 106 0.05 -6.24 -23.70
C SER A 106 -0.07 -5.06 -22.73
N SER A 107 -1.21 -4.94 -22.04
CA SER A 107 -1.45 -3.95 -20.99
C SER A 107 -0.59 -4.12 -19.74
N VAL A 108 0.09 -5.26 -19.59
CA VAL A 108 1.04 -5.57 -18.51
C VAL A 108 2.48 -5.50 -19.02
N LEU A 109 2.74 -6.07 -20.20
CA LEU A 109 4.08 -6.05 -20.79
C LEU A 109 4.52 -4.64 -21.20
N ASP A 110 3.66 -3.83 -21.81
CA ASP A 110 4.02 -2.47 -22.23
C ASP A 110 4.52 -1.60 -21.05
N PRO A 111 3.78 -1.43 -19.93
CA PRO A 111 4.25 -0.61 -18.82
C PRO A 111 5.52 -1.18 -18.15
N LEU A 112 5.62 -2.51 -18.05
CA LEU A 112 6.80 -3.18 -17.50
C LEU A 112 8.04 -2.91 -18.36
N LEU A 113 7.94 -3.15 -19.66
CA LEU A 113 9.05 -2.95 -20.61
C LEU A 113 9.42 -1.46 -20.73
N ARG A 114 8.46 -0.53 -20.70
CA ARG A 114 8.75 0.92 -20.76
C ARG A 114 9.58 1.41 -19.59
N THR A 115 9.42 0.78 -18.44
CA THR A 115 10.20 1.10 -17.25
C THR A 115 11.67 0.70 -17.43
N CYS A 116 11.93 -0.37 -18.17
CA CYS A 116 13.29 -0.84 -18.45
C CYS A 116 14.02 -0.04 -19.55
N TYR A 117 13.29 0.64 -20.45
CA TYR A 117 13.87 1.26 -21.64
C TYR A 117 14.28 2.72 -21.41
N PRO A 118 15.52 3.13 -21.77
CA PRO A 118 15.95 4.52 -21.63
C PRO A 118 15.29 5.48 -22.65
N PRO A 119 14.94 6.71 -22.24
CA PRO A 119 14.81 7.15 -20.85
C PRO A 119 13.61 6.43 -20.18
N PRO A 120 13.75 5.96 -18.93
CA PRO A 120 12.69 5.24 -18.24
C PRO A 120 11.39 6.04 -18.26
N HIS A 121 10.31 5.43 -18.76
CA HIS A 121 8.99 6.02 -18.74
C HIS A 121 8.08 5.17 -17.86
N THR A 122 7.70 5.73 -16.71
CA THR A 122 6.63 5.17 -15.90
C THR A 122 5.32 5.30 -16.67
N ALA A 123 4.71 4.18 -17.01
CA ALA A 123 3.36 4.20 -17.56
C ALA A 123 2.40 4.74 -16.50
N ASN A 124 1.55 5.70 -16.87
CA ASN A 124 0.52 6.18 -15.98
C ASN A 124 -0.58 5.11 -15.88
N LEU A 125 -0.56 4.34 -14.79
CA LEU A 125 -1.53 3.29 -14.53
C LEU A 125 -2.72 3.90 -13.75
N PRO A 126 -3.93 3.89 -14.33
CA PRO A 126 -5.05 4.70 -13.83
C PRO A 126 -5.70 4.16 -12.56
N SER A 127 -5.35 2.94 -12.14
CA SER A 127 -5.90 2.31 -10.95
C SER A 127 -4.95 1.28 -10.35
N LEU A 128 -5.21 0.94 -9.08
CA LEU A 128 -4.53 -0.17 -8.41
C LEU A 128 -4.78 -1.51 -9.11
N ASP A 129 -5.94 -1.69 -9.73
CA ASP A 129 -6.28 -2.90 -10.52
C ASP A 129 -5.44 -3.02 -11.79
N ALA A 130 -5.02 -1.90 -12.39
CA ALA A 130 -4.08 -1.89 -13.50
C ALA A 130 -2.63 -2.09 -13.02
N LEU A 131 -2.30 -1.61 -11.82
CA LEU A 131 -0.95 -1.71 -11.24
C LEU A 131 -0.62 -3.11 -10.71
N LYS A 132 -1.57 -3.77 -10.03
CA LYS A 132 -1.40 -5.11 -9.45
C LYS A 132 -0.80 -6.15 -10.43
N PRO A 133 -1.31 -6.34 -11.65
CA PRO A 133 -0.73 -7.32 -12.58
C PRO A 133 0.65 -6.93 -13.09
N VAL A 134 0.98 -5.64 -13.17
CA VAL A 134 2.32 -5.15 -13.54
C VAL A 134 3.34 -5.47 -12.45
N LEU A 135 2.98 -5.23 -11.18
CA LEU A 135 3.80 -5.62 -10.03
C LEU A 135 3.99 -7.14 -9.97
N ALA A 136 2.94 -7.92 -10.23
CA ALA A 136 3.02 -9.38 -10.27
C ALA A 136 3.97 -9.88 -11.38
N ALA A 137 3.94 -9.26 -12.56
CA ALA A 137 4.88 -9.57 -13.62
C ALA A 137 6.31 -9.14 -13.24
N ALA A 138 6.49 -7.95 -12.69
CA ALA A 138 7.81 -7.46 -12.26
C ALA A 138 8.43 -8.37 -11.19
N HIS A 139 7.64 -8.82 -10.20
CA HIS A 139 8.07 -9.77 -9.19
C HIS A 139 8.39 -11.15 -9.78
N LYS A 140 7.51 -11.68 -10.64
CA LYS A 140 7.73 -12.94 -11.38
C LYS A 140 9.04 -12.94 -12.16
N TYR A 141 9.38 -11.82 -12.78
CA TYR A 141 10.62 -11.65 -13.54
C TYR A 141 11.78 -11.08 -12.72
N GLN A 142 11.66 -10.93 -11.40
CA GLN A 142 12.70 -10.40 -10.52
C GLN A 142 13.26 -9.05 -10.99
N MET A 143 12.37 -8.15 -11.42
CA MET A 143 12.70 -6.82 -11.93
C MET A 143 12.69 -5.78 -10.82
N GLU A 144 13.70 -5.78 -9.96
CA GLU A 144 13.72 -4.92 -8.78
C GLU A 144 13.69 -3.42 -9.10
N GLY A 145 14.36 -3.01 -10.18
CA GLY A 145 14.29 -1.62 -10.65
C GLY A 145 12.86 -1.19 -11.01
N VAL A 146 12.06 -2.11 -11.56
CA VAL A 146 10.65 -1.85 -11.90
C VAL A 146 9.79 -1.79 -10.64
N LEU A 147 10.01 -2.70 -9.68
CA LEU A 147 9.31 -2.72 -8.40
C LEU A 147 9.57 -1.42 -7.61
N GLU A 148 10.81 -0.96 -7.54
CA GLU A 148 11.17 0.29 -6.86
C GLU A 148 10.57 1.53 -7.55
N VAL A 149 10.41 1.52 -8.87
CA VAL A 149 9.73 2.59 -9.59
C VAL A 149 8.25 2.67 -9.21
N PHE A 150 7.54 1.55 -9.23
CA PHE A 150 6.10 1.49 -8.93
C PHE A 150 5.76 1.56 -7.44
N LYS A 151 6.76 1.40 -6.58
CA LYS A 151 6.63 1.60 -5.13
C LYS A 151 6.06 2.97 -4.77
N LYS A 152 6.48 4.01 -5.49
CA LYS A 152 5.93 5.36 -5.31
C LYS A 152 4.43 5.41 -5.60
N ASP A 153 4.00 4.78 -6.69
CA ASP A 153 2.58 4.74 -7.07
C ASP A 153 1.76 3.98 -6.02
N LEU A 154 2.28 2.86 -5.49
CA LEU A 154 1.64 2.13 -4.38
C LEU A 154 1.46 3.01 -3.12
N LEU A 155 2.46 3.82 -2.77
CA LEU A 155 2.37 4.74 -1.64
C LEU A 155 1.31 5.83 -1.88
N GLU A 156 1.17 6.33 -3.11
CA GLU A 156 0.09 7.25 -3.47
C GLU A 156 -1.29 6.58 -3.33
N TYR A 157 -1.43 5.34 -3.81
CA TYR A 157 -2.64 4.55 -3.62
C TYR A 157 -2.92 4.23 -2.15
N ALA A 158 -1.91 4.13 -1.28
CA ALA A 158 -2.11 3.85 0.15
C ALA A 158 -2.93 4.95 0.85
N HIS A 159 -2.87 6.20 0.37
CA HIS A 159 -3.71 7.28 0.89
C HIS A 159 -5.19 7.10 0.52
N ILE A 160 -5.48 6.46 -0.62
CA ILE A 160 -6.84 6.28 -1.16
C ILE A 160 -7.45 4.95 -0.72
N THR A 161 -6.66 3.88 -0.72
CA THR A 161 -7.09 2.50 -0.41
C THR A 161 -6.04 1.78 0.44
N PRO A 162 -5.81 2.22 1.70
CA PRO A 162 -4.74 1.68 2.54
C PRO A 162 -4.90 0.18 2.82
N LEU A 163 -6.14 -0.31 2.98
CA LEU A 163 -6.37 -1.74 3.19
C LEU A 163 -5.90 -2.55 1.99
N ARG A 164 -6.29 -2.17 0.76
CA ARG A 164 -5.87 -2.87 -0.46
C ARG A 164 -4.34 -2.88 -0.61
N VAL A 165 -3.69 -1.74 -0.39
CA VAL A 165 -2.23 -1.64 -0.52
C VAL A 165 -1.50 -2.45 0.57
N TYR A 166 -1.97 -2.40 1.82
CA TYR A 166 -1.42 -3.23 2.90
C TYR A 166 -1.51 -4.73 2.57
N LEU A 167 -2.62 -5.15 1.97
CA LEU A 167 -2.86 -6.53 1.59
C LEU A 167 -1.99 -6.96 0.39
N LEU A 168 -1.71 -6.05 -0.56
CA LEU A 168 -0.88 -6.35 -1.73
C LEU A 168 0.62 -6.34 -1.46
N ALA A 169 1.11 -5.41 -0.63
CA ALA A 169 2.53 -5.19 -0.42
C ALA A 169 3.35 -6.46 -0.05
N PRO A 170 2.82 -7.39 0.76
CA PRO A 170 3.51 -8.65 1.05
C PRO A 170 3.67 -9.59 -0.14
N SER A 171 2.79 -9.52 -1.14
CA SER A 171 2.91 -10.34 -2.36
C SER A 171 4.07 -9.90 -3.25
N PHE A 172 4.66 -8.74 -2.96
CA PHE A 172 5.75 -8.14 -3.74
C PHE A 172 6.97 -7.80 -2.88
N ASP A 173 7.08 -8.39 -1.68
CA ASP A 173 8.20 -8.19 -0.75
C ASP A 173 8.47 -6.72 -0.37
N MET A 174 7.41 -5.92 -0.19
CA MET A 174 7.49 -4.49 0.15
C MET A 174 7.01 -4.17 1.58
N PRO A 175 7.76 -4.56 2.64
CA PRO A 175 7.31 -4.40 4.03
C PRO A 175 7.15 -2.93 4.45
N ASP A 176 7.91 -2.01 3.85
CA ASP A 176 7.84 -0.57 4.13
C ASP A 176 6.56 0.06 3.55
N VAL A 177 6.11 -0.38 2.39
CA VAL A 177 4.80 -0.01 1.82
C VAL A 177 3.67 -0.53 2.72
N ALA A 178 3.77 -1.78 3.18
CA ALA A 178 2.81 -2.35 4.11
C ALA A 178 2.75 -1.53 5.42
N GLU A 179 3.91 -1.10 5.93
CA GLU A 179 4.03 -0.26 7.11
C GLU A 179 3.23 1.05 6.98
N VAL A 180 3.48 1.80 5.90
CA VAL A 180 2.80 3.06 5.62
C VAL A 180 1.30 2.84 5.45
N ALA A 181 0.91 1.82 4.69
CA ALA A 181 -0.49 1.50 4.43
C ALA A 181 -1.24 1.13 5.72
N ALA A 182 -0.61 0.36 6.63
CA ALA A 182 -1.20 0.04 7.93
C ALA A 182 -1.40 1.30 8.79
N GLY A 183 -0.43 2.22 8.80
CA GLY A 183 -0.56 3.51 9.49
C GLY A 183 -1.73 4.34 8.98
N LEU A 184 -1.92 4.37 7.66
CA LEU A 184 -3.06 5.04 7.01
C LEU A 184 -4.38 4.31 7.26
N PHE A 185 -4.38 2.98 7.35
CA PHE A 185 -5.55 2.18 7.66
C PHE A 185 -6.08 2.45 9.07
N ILE A 186 -5.20 2.43 10.09
CA ILE A 186 -5.64 2.68 11.47
C ILE A 186 -6.18 4.10 11.65
N ALA A 187 -5.79 5.04 10.79
CA ALA A 187 -6.27 6.43 10.80
C ALA A 187 -7.70 6.61 10.25
N ARG A 188 -8.30 5.59 9.63
CA ARG A 188 -9.67 5.65 9.09
C ARG A 188 -10.72 5.44 10.16
N PRO A 189 -11.92 6.06 10.08
CA PRO A 189 -13.00 5.81 11.03
C PRO A 189 -13.55 4.37 10.93
N ASN A 190 -13.78 3.89 9.70
CA ASN A 190 -14.30 2.55 9.43
C ASN A 190 -13.15 1.61 9.04
N ALA A 191 -13.18 0.40 9.59
CA ALA A 191 -12.12 -0.62 9.44
C ALA A 191 -12.69 -1.99 9.03
N ASP A 192 -13.90 -1.99 8.50
CA ASP A 192 -14.72 -3.15 8.17
C ASP A 192 -15.06 -3.21 6.67
N ASP A 193 -14.42 -2.38 5.84
CA ASP A 193 -14.58 -2.40 4.39
C ASP A 193 -14.10 -3.74 3.82
N TYR A 194 -14.99 -4.43 3.08
CA TYR A 194 -14.59 -5.59 2.29
C TYR A 194 -13.85 -5.13 1.03
N VAL A 195 -12.74 -5.81 0.73
CA VAL A 195 -11.98 -5.65 -0.51
C VAL A 195 -11.66 -7.04 -1.08
N SER A 196 -11.58 -7.15 -2.40
CA SER A 196 -11.35 -8.43 -3.08
C SER A 196 -10.03 -9.09 -2.68
N GLU A 197 -9.01 -8.31 -2.33
CA GLU A 197 -7.72 -8.82 -1.86
C GLU A 197 -7.81 -9.64 -0.57
N LEU A 198 -8.92 -9.53 0.19
CA LEU A 198 -9.16 -10.37 1.36
C LEU A 198 -9.36 -11.85 1.00
N GLU A 199 -9.76 -12.16 -0.24
CA GLU A 199 -9.96 -13.55 -0.69
C GLU A 199 -8.64 -14.27 -0.98
N GLU A 200 -7.59 -13.51 -1.29
CA GLU A 200 -6.27 -14.04 -1.69
C GLU A 200 -5.32 -14.19 -0.49
N LEU A 201 -5.65 -13.58 0.65
CA LEU A 201 -4.77 -13.52 1.82
C LEU A 201 -5.18 -14.46 2.95
N SER A 202 -4.19 -14.79 3.77
CA SER A 202 -4.45 -15.50 5.01
C SER A 202 -5.33 -14.64 5.93
N ALA A 203 -6.34 -15.26 6.55
CA ALA A 203 -7.14 -14.61 7.59
C ALA A 203 -6.27 -14.04 8.74
N GLY A 204 -5.08 -14.63 8.97
CA GLY A 204 -4.10 -14.16 9.95
C GLY A 204 -3.51 -12.79 9.62
N SER A 205 -3.26 -12.49 8.34
CA SER A 205 -2.74 -11.18 7.88
C SER A 205 -3.71 -10.04 8.22
N TYR A 206 -4.99 -10.25 7.91
CA TYR A 206 -6.04 -9.28 8.21
C TYR A 206 -6.32 -9.19 9.72
N TYR A 207 -6.38 -10.33 10.42
CA TYR A 207 -6.54 -10.35 11.88
C TYR A 207 -5.46 -9.54 12.60
N ARG A 208 -4.19 -9.67 12.20
CA ARG A 208 -3.08 -8.92 12.80
C ARG A 208 -3.21 -7.42 12.61
N LEU A 209 -3.69 -6.95 11.45
CA LEU A 209 -3.97 -5.53 11.21
C LEU A 209 -5.08 -5.00 12.12
N LEU A 210 -6.18 -5.74 12.25
CA LEU A 210 -7.28 -5.38 13.16
C LEU A 210 -6.83 -5.40 14.64
N ALA A 211 -6.07 -6.41 15.04
CA ALA A 211 -5.51 -6.51 16.37
C ALA A 211 -4.52 -5.37 16.67
N TYR A 212 -3.72 -4.96 15.68
CA TYR A 212 -2.86 -3.78 15.77
C TYR A 212 -3.68 -2.50 15.97
N ARG A 213 -4.70 -2.26 15.13
CA ARG A 213 -5.63 -1.13 15.32
C ARG A 213 -6.22 -1.11 16.73
N LYS A 214 -6.72 -2.25 17.20
CA LYS A 214 -7.31 -2.40 18.55
C LYS A 214 -6.32 -2.05 19.67
N ARG A 215 -5.06 -2.47 19.54
CA ARG A 215 -4.00 -2.13 20.50
C ARG A 215 -3.70 -0.63 20.50
N CYS A 216 -3.63 -0.01 19.32
CA CYS A 216 -3.46 1.44 19.18
C CYS A 216 -4.61 2.22 19.83
N THR A 217 -5.86 1.87 19.51
CA THR A 217 -7.04 2.53 20.10
C THR A 217 -7.08 2.36 21.62
N GLN A 218 -6.82 1.15 22.13
CA GLN A 218 -6.79 0.89 23.56
C GLN A 218 -5.72 1.71 24.27
N THR A 219 -4.51 1.77 23.70
CA THR A 219 -3.38 2.53 24.27
C THR A 219 -3.69 4.01 24.40
N LEU A 220 -4.38 4.58 23.41
CA LEU A 220 -4.80 5.98 23.45
C LEU A 220 -5.99 6.20 24.39
N ALA A 221 -6.92 5.26 24.46
CA ALA A 221 -8.01 5.29 25.45
C ALA A 221 -7.46 5.27 26.88
N ASP A 222 -6.49 4.40 27.17
CA ASP A 222 -5.84 4.31 28.49
C ASP A 222 -5.08 5.60 28.84
N MET A 223 -4.42 6.22 27.84
CA MET A 223 -3.80 7.54 28.02
C MET A 223 -4.83 8.59 28.46
N VAL A 224 -5.98 8.66 27.78
CA VAL A 224 -7.05 9.61 28.10
C VAL A 224 -7.65 9.31 29.48
N ALA A 225 -7.88 8.03 29.80
CA ALA A 225 -8.39 7.58 31.09
C ALA A 225 -7.43 7.95 32.25
N SER A 226 -6.13 7.94 31.99
CA SER A 226 -5.09 8.41 32.94
C SER A 226 -5.01 9.94 33.09
N LYS A 227 -5.99 10.68 32.55
CA LYS A 227 -6.09 12.14 32.59
C LYS A 227 -4.83 12.81 32.01
N LEU A 228 -4.19 13.72 32.74
CA LEU A 228 -2.98 14.44 32.35
C LEU A 228 -1.70 13.90 33.02
N SER A 229 -1.72 12.67 33.55
CA SER A 229 -0.54 12.07 34.21
C SER A 229 0.67 11.88 33.29
N TRP A 230 0.48 11.97 31.97
CA TRP A 230 1.55 11.96 30.97
C TRP A 230 2.17 13.35 30.72
N LEU A 231 1.48 14.44 31.08
CA LEU A 231 1.92 15.81 30.81
C LEU A 231 2.95 16.25 31.88
N PRO A 232 4.15 16.72 31.50
CA PRO A 232 5.16 17.20 32.47
C PRO A 232 4.64 18.36 33.32
N ASP A 233 4.92 18.33 34.62
CA ASP A 233 4.79 19.50 35.49
C ASP A 233 6.00 20.43 35.28
N LYS A 234 5.89 21.37 34.33
CA LYS A 234 6.95 22.33 33.99
C LYS A 234 6.44 23.76 34.03
N GLU A 235 7.31 24.67 34.42
CA GLU A 235 7.07 26.12 34.38
C GLU A 235 7.51 26.72 33.02
N PRO A 236 6.83 27.76 32.51
CA PRO A 236 5.58 28.32 33.05
C PRO A 236 4.40 27.36 32.85
N GLN A 237 3.53 27.25 33.85
CA GLN A 237 2.33 26.43 33.74
C GLN A 237 1.30 27.04 32.78
N TYR A 238 0.52 26.16 32.14
CA TYR A 238 -0.60 26.56 31.30
C TYR A 238 -1.67 27.31 32.09
N GLN A 239 -2.28 28.33 31.48
CA GLN A 239 -3.34 29.13 32.08
C GLN A 239 -4.55 28.28 32.48
N PHE A 240 -4.82 27.18 31.76
CA PHE A 240 -5.91 26.26 32.11
C PHE A 240 -5.67 25.47 33.42
N LEU A 241 -4.44 25.45 33.96
CA LEU A 241 -4.10 24.81 35.25
C LEU A 241 -4.06 25.80 36.42
N THR A 242 -3.88 27.09 36.13
CA THR A 242 -3.63 28.12 37.16
C THR A 242 -4.77 29.12 37.30
N CYS A 243 -5.65 29.25 36.30
CA CYS A 243 -6.73 30.22 36.31
C CYS A 243 -7.83 29.87 37.32
N SER A 244 -8.24 30.87 38.11
CA SER A 244 -9.33 30.75 39.09
C SER A 244 -10.74 30.60 38.49
N CYS A 245 -10.88 30.66 37.15
CA CYS A 245 -12.12 30.31 36.48
C CYS A 245 -12.40 28.79 36.49
N ALA A 246 -11.45 27.97 36.97
CA ALA A 246 -11.61 26.56 37.27
C ALA A 246 -12.49 26.33 38.52
N ARG A 247 -13.74 26.81 38.47
CA ARG A 247 -14.65 26.83 39.63
C ARG A 247 -15.37 25.50 39.90
N GLU A 248 -15.27 24.52 39.00
CA GLU A 248 -15.79 23.17 39.23
C GLU A 248 -14.61 22.25 39.55
N GLY A 249 -14.69 21.57 40.69
CA GLY A 249 -13.60 20.85 41.38
C GLY A 249 -13.05 19.61 40.67
N PHE A 250 -12.73 19.71 39.39
CA PHE A 250 -11.98 18.67 38.68
C PHE A 250 -10.47 18.90 38.82
N THR A 251 -9.78 17.86 39.31
CA THR A 251 -8.33 17.89 39.49
C THR A 251 -7.62 16.80 38.69
N VAL A 252 -6.37 17.11 38.37
CA VAL A 252 -5.43 16.24 37.66
C VAL A 252 -4.11 16.16 38.41
N ALA A 253 -3.45 15.00 38.37
CA ALA A 253 -2.02 14.91 38.65
C ALA A 253 -1.26 15.00 37.33
N LEU A 254 -0.17 15.78 37.34
CA LEU A 254 0.75 15.86 36.22
C LEU A 254 1.90 14.86 36.41
N ARG A 255 2.62 14.56 35.33
CA ARG A 255 3.86 13.79 35.42
C ARG A 255 4.87 14.55 36.27
N ASP A 256 5.63 13.82 37.09
CA ASP A 256 6.68 14.37 37.94
C ASP A 256 6.18 15.30 39.07
N SER A 257 4.86 15.39 39.29
CA SER A 257 4.25 16.24 40.32
C SER A 257 4.17 15.60 41.72
N SER A 258 4.78 14.43 41.94
CA SER A 258 4.65 13.65 43.19
C SER A 258 3.20 13.40 43.64
N GLY A 259 2.26 13.35 42.68
CA GLY A 259 0.83 13.11 42.94
C GLY A 259 0.03 14.36 43.35
N VAL A 260 0.65 15.54 43.36
CA VAL A 260 -0.03 16.81 43.67
C VAL A 260 -1.19 17.03 42.70
N GLN A 261 -2.39 17.24 43.27
CA GLN A 261 -3.60 17.50 42.52
C GLN A 261 -3.68 18.99 42.16
N ARG A 262 -3.82 19.29 40.87
CA ARG A 262 -3.99 20.63 40.34
C ARG A 262 -5.41 20.82 39.81
N PRO A 263 -6.08 21.94 40.09
CA PRO A 263 -7.34 22.25 39.44
C PRO A 263 -7.10 22.43 37.93
N VAL A 264 -8.10 22.12 37.13
CA VAL A 264 -8.05 22.40 35.69
C VAL A 264 -9.39 22.97 35.24
N SER A 265 -9.32 23.93 34.32
CA SER A 265 -10.52 24.56 33.78
C SER A 265 -11.43 23.55 33.06
N VAL A 266 -12.74 23.70 33.28
CA VAL A 266 -13.77 22.82 32.70
C VAL A 266 -13.74 22.82 31.17
N TRP A 267 -13.56 24.01 30.57
CA TRP A 267 -13.51 24.14 29.11
C TRP A 267 -12.35 23.33 28.52
N PHE A 268 -11.20 23.32 29.19
CA PHE A 268 -10.03 22.56 28.75
C PHE A 268 -10.27 21.07 28.93
N TRP A 269 -10.82 20.67 30.08
CA TRP A 269 -11.11 19.27 30.33
C TRP A 269 -12.08 18.69 29.29
N GLN A 270 -13.13 19.42 28.94
CA GLN A 270 -14.05 19.04 27.85
C GLN A 270 -13.34 18.96 26.50
N HIS A 271 -12.43 19.89 26.19
CA HIS A 271 -11.63 19.83 24.97
C HIS A 271 -10.71 18.60 24.94
N TYR A 272 -10.05 18.28 26.05
CA TYR A 272 -9.22 17.09 26.20
C TYR A 272 -10.01 15.80 26.01
N LEU A 273 -11.22 15.70 26.60
CA LEU A 273 -12.10 14.55 26.40
C LEU A 273 -12.56 14.40 24.94
N ARG A 274 -12.84 15.51 24.23
CA ARG A 274 -13.17 15.48 22.79
C ARG A 274 -11.99 14.96 21.95
N MET A 275 -10.77 15.45 22.21
CA MET A 275 -9.57 14.91 21.57
C MET A 275 -9.40 13.42 21.86
N GLY A 276 -9.64 13.01 23.11
CA GLY A 276 -9.57 11.61 23.50
C GLY A 276 -10.57 10.71 22.79
N ALA A 277 -11.82 11.17 22.62
CA ALA A 277 -12.84 10.45 21.87
C ALA A 277 -12.44 10.27 20.39
N LEU A 278 -11.93 11.33 19.75
CA LEU A 278 -11.44 11.26 18.38
C LEU A 278 -10.26 10.29 18.23
N LEU A 279 -9.31 10.31 19.17
CA LEU A 279 -8.16 9.39 19.17
C LEU A 279 -8.55 7.93 19.43
N ALA A 280 -9.60 7.70 20.23
CA ALA A 280 -10.13 6.36 20.49
C ALA A 280 -10.85 5.78 19.27
N GLU A 281 -11.51 6.61 18.47
CA GLU A 281 -12.13 6.21 17.20
C GLU A 281 -11.07 6.04 16.09
N ARG A 282 -10.13 6.99 16.00
CA ARG A 282 -9.14 7.14 14.94
C ARG A 282 -7.76 7.44 15.55
N PRO A 283 -6.91 6.42 15.78
CA PRO A 283 -5.60 6.57 16.42
C PRO A 283 -4.55 7.21 15.50
N CYS A 284 -4.78 8.45 15.07
CA CYS A 284 -3.86 9.20 14.22
C CYS A 284 -3.73 10.66 14.66
N LEU A 285 -2.57 11.27 14.35
CA LEU A 285 -2.25 12.63 14.81
C LEU A 285 -3.09 13.71 14.13
N SER A 286 -3.57 13.46 12.90
CA SER A 286 -4.31 14.44 12.11
C SER A 286 -5.69 14.76 12.67
N VAL A 287 -6.27 13.93 13.54
CA VAL A 287 -7.54 14.28 14.22
C VAL A 287 -7.38 15.46 15.19
N LEU A 288 -6.14 15.73 15.64
CA LEU A 288 -5.83 16.84 16.52
C LEU A 288 -5.64 18.16 15.75
N ASP A 289 -5.64 18.12 14.42
CA ASP A 289 -5.50 19.28 13.53
C ASP A 289 -6.85 19.89 13.12
N ASP A 290 -7.98 19.36 13.60
CA ASP A 290 -9.30 19.90 13.26
C ASP A 290 -9.49 21.32 13.82
N PRO A 291 -9.60 22.36 12.95
CA PRO A 291 -9.80 23.73 13.40
C PRO A 291 -11.07 23.89 14.26
N LYS A 292 -12.12 23.12 13.98
CA LYS A 292 -13.39 23.21 14.72
C LYS A 292 -13.21 22.79 16.18
N LEU A 293 -12.36 21.80 16.44
CA LEU A 293 -12.07 21.31 17.78
C LEU A 293 -11.37 22.38 18.63
N ARG A 294 -10.45 23.13 17.99
CA ARG A 294 -9.73 24.26 18.59
C ARG A 294 -10.66 25.44 18.81
N ASP A 295 -11.41 25.85 17.79
CA ASP A 295 -12.30 27.03 17.84
C ASP A 295 -13.34 26.90 18.96
N GLN A 296 -13.88 25.69 19.18
CA GLN A 296 -14.82 25.43 20.25
C GLN A 296 -14.20 25.66 21.65
N ALA A 297 -12.93 25.28 21.84
CA ALA A 297 -12.20 25.51 23.09
C ALA A 297 -11.86 26.99 23.29
N VAL A 298 -11.37 27.65 22.23
CA VAL A 298 -11.07 29.09 22.23
C VAL A 298 -12.29 29.92 22.58
N LYS A 299 -13.44 29.63 21.95
CA LYS A 299 -14.71 30.31 22.23
C LYS A 299 -15.08 30.23 23.72
N LYS A 300 -14.95 29.05 24.32
CA LYS A 300 -15.29 28.81 25.74
C LYS A 300 -14.29 29.46 26.69
N ALA A 301 -13.00 29.31 26.44
CA ALA A 301 -11.96 29.94 27.27
C ALA A 301 -12.06 31.47 27.25
N SER A 302 -12.46 32.05 26.12
CA SER A 302 -12.58 33.50 25.92
C SER A 302 -13.68 34.15 26.76
N GLU A 303 -14.56 33.37 27.39
CA GLU A 303 -15.54 33.86 28.38
C GLU A 303 -14.83 34.38 29.66
N CYS A 304 -13.59 33.95 29.93
CA CYS A 304 -12.75 34.44 31.02
C CYS A 304 -11.68 35.44 30.52
N GLY A 305 -11.54 36.59 31.18
CA GLY A 305 -10.56 37.62 30.82
C GLY A 305 -9.10 37.14 30.84
N ASN A 306 -8.73 36.30 31.82
CA ASN A 306 -7.37 35.78 31.94
C ASN A 306 -7.08 34.70 30.88
N CYS A 307 -7.98 33.72 30.71
CA CYS A 307 -7.81 32.65 29.72
C CYS A 307 -7.81 33.19 28.28
N ARG A 308 -8.61 34.21 27.97
CA ARG A 308 -8.67 34.82 26.63
C ARG A 308 -7.31 35.25 26.11
N SER A 309 -6.44 35.76 26.98
CA SER A 309 -5.11 36.28 26.60
C SER A 309 -4.10 35.19 26.24
N ARG A 310 -4.30 33.96 26.73
CA ARG A 310 -3.33 32.85 26.65
C ARG A 310 -3.84 31.63 25.89
N VAL A 311 -5.16 31.52 25.67
CA VAL A 311 -5.77 30.27 25.18
C VAL A 311 -5.19 29.78 23.85
N CYS A 312 -4.91 30.68 22.91
CA CYS A 312 -4.33 30.28 21.63
C CYS A 312 -2.95 29.63 21.82
N ASP A 313 -2.04 30.34 22.47
CA ASP A 313 -0.67 29.87 22.72
C ASP A 313 -0.67 28.57 23.54
N ASP A 314 -1.50 28.50 24.58
CA ASP A 314 -1.61 27.33 25.45
C ASP A 314 -2.14 26.11 24.71
N LEU A 315 -3.16 26.28 23.86
CA LEU A 315 -3.72 25.18 23.06
C LEU A 315 -2.73 24.70 22.03
N ASP A 316 -1.99 25.60 21.37
CA ASP A 316 -1.02 25.24 20.34
C ASP A 316 0.16 24.47 20.98
N ALA A 317 0.69 24.96 22.10
CA ALA A 317 1.75 24.29 22.87
C ALA A 317 1.30 22.95 23.47
N PHE A 318 0.08 22.88 24.00
CA PHE A 318 -0.50 21.65 24.53
C PHE A 318 -0.71 20.62 23.42
N THR A 319 -1.26 21.03 22.27
CA THR A 319 -1.51 20.14 21.13
C THR A 319 -0.20 19.55 20.60
N ALA A 320 0.86 20.35 20.53
CA ALA A 320 2.19 19.85 20.16
C ALA A 320 2.70 18.79 21.16
N SER A 321 2.52 19.02 22.47
CA SER A 321 2.89 18.07 23.52
C SER A 321 2.07 16.78 23.45
N LEU A 322 0.76 16.89 23.21
CA LEU A 322 -0.13 15.76 23.04
C LEU A 322 0.24 14.93 21.80
N LYS A 323 0.52 15.58 20.67
CA LYS A 323 0.97 14.89 19.44
C LYS A 323 2.27 14.11 19.68
N ALA A 324 3.23 14.70 20.40
CA ALA A 324 4.47 14.02 20.74
C ALA A 324 4.22 12.77 21.60
N GLU A 325 3.33 12.87 22.59
CA GLU A 325 2.98 11.73 23.46
C GLU A 325 2.20 10.64 22.70
N VAL A 326 1.23 11.01 21.87
CA VAL A 326 0.49 10.07 21.01
C VAL A 326 1.46 9.34 20.08
N LYS A 327 2.35 10.07 19.41
CA LYS A 327 3.38 9.48 18.53
C LYS A 327 4.26 8.49 19.30
N ARG A 328 4.73 8.87 20.48
CA ARG A 328 5.54 8.00 21.35
C ARG A 328 4.80 6.71 21.72
N ARG A 329 3.52 6.80 22.08
CA ARG A 329 2.69 5.65 22.47
C ARG A 329 2.37 4.71 21.32
N LEU A 330 2.09 5.25 20.14
CA LEU A 330 1.87 4.44 18.94
C LEU A 330 3.15 3.72 18.52
N ALA A 331 4.31 4.37 18.59
CA ALA A 331 5.61 3.73 18.30
C ALA A 331 5.95 2.57 19.26
N MET A 332 5.44 2.59 20.50
CA MET A 332 5.64 1.49 21.46
C MET A 332 4.80 0.24 21.17
N GLN A 333 3.82 0.28 20.25
CA GLN A 333 3.00 -0.89 19.92
C GLN A 333 3.74 -1.97 19.11
N GLY A 334 5.03 -1.76 18.88
CA GLY A 334 5.89 -2.61 18.08
C GLY A 334 5.87 -2.21 16.60
N PRO A 335 6.73 -2.83 15.79
CA PRO A 335 6.65 -2.69 14.34
C PRO A 335 5.24 -3.06 13.87
N PHE A 336 4.82 -2.46 12.76
CA PHE A 336 3.57 -2.83 12.13
C PHE A 336 3.54 -4.34 11.90
N PRO A 337 2.36 -4.97 12.02
CA PRO A 337 2.26 -6.41 11.85
C PRO A 337 2.82 -6.81 10.48
N THR A 338 4.02 -7.36 10.48
CA THR A 338 4.57 -8.03 9.32
C THR A 338 3.86 -9.37 9.17
N LEU A 339 3.70 -9.81 7.92
CA LEU A 339 3.06 -11.09 7.62
C LEU A 339 3.82 -12.27 8.22
#